data_AF-A0A2R6T8Q7-F1
#
_entry.id   AF-A0A2R6T8Q7-F1
#
_cell.length_a   1.000
_cell.length_b   1.000
_cell.length_c   1.000
_cell.angle_alpha   90.00
_cell.angle_beta   90.00
_cell.angle_gamma   90.00
#
_symmetry.space_group_name_H-M   'P 1'
#
loop_
_entity.id
_entity.type
_entity.pdbx_description
1 polymer ?
#
loop_
_entity_poly.entity_id
_entity_poly.type
_entity_poly.pdbx_seq_one_letter_code
_entity_poly.pdbx_strand_id
1 'polypeptide(L)' 'MKVINELKIESNHTSGERWTDEDAQFLKVNYKKKSIKEIADILNRSYKAIQAKADKLGLTDTENEEIKINEKILKNLYRI' A
#
# COMPACT_ATOMS: atom_id res chain seq x y z
N MET A 1 7.99 -26.26 -16.10
CA MET A 1 7.29 -26.21 -14.80
C MET A 1 7.77 -25.00 -14.00
N LYS A 2 6.87 -24.05 -13.75
CA LYS A 2 6.70 -23.38 -12.45
C LYS A 2 5.19 -23.19 -12.30
N VAL A 3 4.58 -24.20 -11.70
CA VAL A 3 3.23 -24.11 -11.15
C VAL A 3 3.36 -23.21 -9.93
N ILE A 4 2.69 -22.06 -9.94
CA ILE A 4 2.44 -21.28 -8.73
C ILE A 4 1.03 -20.69 -8.82
N ASN A 5 0.12 -21.45 -8.20
CA ASN A 5 -1.07 -21.04 -7.45
C ASN A 5 -2.09 -20.09 -8.08
N GLU A 6 -3.19 -20.69 -8.53
CA GLU A 6 -4.57 -20.47 -8.01
C GLU A 6 -4.80 -19.17 -7.25
N LEU A 7 -4.98 -18.07 -8.00
CA LEU A 7 -5.85 -16.92 -7.80
C LEU A 7 -5.32 -15.85 -8.77
N LYS A 8 -5.58 -16.06 -10.07
CA LYS A 8 -5.30 -15.04 -11.09
C LYS A 8 -6.25 -13.86 -10.84
N ILE A 9 -5.80 -12.88 -10.06
CA ILE A 9 -6.26 -11.52 -10.30
C ILE A 9 -5.67 -11.16 -11.66
N GLU A 10 -6.53 -10.87 -12.64
CA GLU A 10 -6.18 -10.67 -14.06
C GLU A 10 -5.35 -9.40 -14.33
N SER A 11 -4.52 -8.96 -13.39
CA SER A 11 -3.72 -7.73 -13.50
C SER A 11 -2.38 -8.01 -14.18
N ASN A 12 -2.41 -8.27 -15.49
CA ASN A 12 -1.22 -8.21 -16.35
C ASN A 12 -0.80 -6.74 -16.58
N HIS A 13 -0.41 -6.02 -15.54
CA HIS A 13 -0.14 -4.58 -15.64
C HIS A 13 1.26 -4.25 -16.13
N THR A 14 1.38 -3.84 -17.39
CA THR A 14 2.59 -3.20 -17.93
C THR A 14 2.79 -1.78 -17.40
N SER A 15 3.97 -1.17 -17.61
CA SER A 15 4.37 0.14 -17.05
C SER A 15 3.53 1.37 -17.46
N GLY A 16 2.43 1.18 -18.20
CA GLY A 16 1.48 2.23 -18.57
C GLY A 16 0.04 1.98 -18.08
N GLU A 17 -0.23 0.88 -17.38
CA GLU A 17 -1.61 0.51 -17.06
C GLU A 17 -2.16 1.23 -15.83
N ARG A 18 -3.45 1.61 -15.94
CA ARG A 18 -4.20 2.32 -14.91
C ARG A 18 -4.25 1.48 -13.63
N TRP A 19 -4.19 2.13 -12.48
CA TRP A 19 -4.43 1.48 -11.19
C TRP A 19 -5.91 1.16 -11.07
N THR A 20 -6.23 -0.10 -10.81
CA THR A 20 -7.57 -0.53 -10.41
C THR A 20 -7.80 -0.23 -8.93
N ASP A 21 -9.07 -0.26 -8.52
CA ASP A 21 -9.42 -0.06 -7.11
C ASP A 21 -8.96 -1.26 -6.27
N GLU A 22 -8.98 -2.47 -6.84
CA GLU A 22 -8.47 -3.69 -6.23
C GLU A 22 -6.95 -3.63 -6.00
N ASP A 23 -6.18 -3.15 -6.98
CA ASP A 23 -4.72 -2.97 -6.84
C ASP A 23 -4.41 -1.96 -5.72
N ALA A 24 -5.13 -0.84 -5.70
CA ALA A 24 -4.93 0.21 -4.71
C ALA A 24 -5.30 -0.29 -3.30
N GLN A 25 -6.39 -1.06 -3.18
CA GLN A 25 -6.82 -1.66 -1.93
C GLN A 25 -5.83 -2.72 -1.45
N PHE A 26 -5.34 -3.57 -2.36
CA PHE A 26 -4.31 -4.56 -2.06
C PHE A 26 -3.03 -3.89 -1.52
N LEU A 27 -2.57 -2.84 -2.20
CA LEU A 27 -1.42 -2.04 -1.78
C LEU A 27 -1.64 -1.49 -0.37
N LYS A 28 -2.78 -0.83 -0.10
CA LYS A 28 -3.11 -0.25 1.21
C LYS A 28 -3.09 -1.28 2.35
N VAL A 29 -3.69 -2.45 2.14
CA VAL A 29 -3.78 -3.50 3.17
C VAL A 29 -2.42 -4.16 3.45
N ASN A 30 -1.54 -4.23 2.44
CA ASN A 30 -0.29 -4.97 2.52
C ASN A 30 0.95 -4.09 2.72
N TYR A 31 0.88 -2.76 2.52
CA TYR A 31 2.04 -1.86 2.54
C TYR A 31 2.89 -1.95 3.81
N LYS A 32 2.26 -2.17 4.98
CA LYS A 32 2.93 -2.33 6.28
C LYS A 32 3.15 -3.80 6.69
N LYS A 33 2.71 -4.77 5.88
CA LYS A 33 2.75 -6.21 6.17
C LYS A 33 3.75 -6.97 5.29
N LYS A 34 4.04 -6.44 4.10
CA LYS A 34 4.91 -7.02 3.09
C LYS A 34 5.94 -5.99 2.65
N SER A 35 7.08 -6.46 2.18
CA SER A 35 8.05 -5.58 1.53
C SER A 35 7.49 -5.03 0.23
N ILE A 36 7.94 -3.84 -0.17
CA ILE A 36 7.56 -3.22 -1.44
C ILE A 36 7.90 -4.13 -2.63
N LYS A 37 8.99 -4.92 -2.53
CA LYS A 37 9.37 -5.89 -3.56
C LYS A 37 8.34 -7.02 -3.71
N GLU A 38 7.88 -7.60 -2.60
CA GLU A 38 6.82 -8.62 -2.66
C GLU A 38 5.53 -8.06 -3.24
N ILE A 39 5.16 -6.83 -2.86
CA ILE A 39 3.97 -6.17 -3.40
C ILE A 39 4.12 -5.90 -4.90
N ALA A 40 5.30 -5.47 -5.34
CA ALA A 40 5.65 -5.28 -6.74
C ALA A 40 5.52 -6.58 -7.54
N ASP A 41 6.04 -7.69 -7.01
CA ASP A 41 5.96 -9.00 -7.65
C ASP A 41 4.49 -9.50 -7.74
N ILE A 42 3.68 -9.28 -6.69
CA ILE A 42 2.27 -9.70 -6.66
C ILE A 42 1.40 -8.87 -7.61
N LEU A 43 1.61 -7.55 -7.65
CA LEU A 43 0.87 -6.64 -8.53
C LEU A 43 1.47 -6.59 -9.95
N ASN A 44 2.55 -7.33 -10.21
CA ASN A 44 3.32 -7.29 -11.44
C ASN A 44 3.71 -5.85 -11.87
N ARG A 45 4.04 -4.99 -10.90
CA ARG A 45 4.42 -3.59 -11.14
C ARG A 45 5.86 -3.35 -10.70
N SER A 46 6.51 -2.36 -11.28
CA SER A 46 7.87 -1.99 -10.84
C SER A 46 7.85 -1.43 -9.41
N TYR A 47 8.93 -1.65 -8.67
CA TYR A 47 9.15 -1.08 -7.34
C TYR A 47 8.86 0.43 -7.30
N LYS A 48 9.32 1.17 -8.32
CA LYS A 48 9.09 2.62 -8.45
C LYS A 48 7.60 2.96 -8.62
N ALA A 49 6.85 2.16 -9.36
CA ALA A 49 5.41 2.37 -9.53
C ALA A 49 4.65 2.14 -8.21
N ILE A 50 5.06 1.13 -7.43
CA ILE A 50 4.50 0.89 -6.09
C ILE A 50 4.79 2.07 -5.16
N GLN A 51 6.05 2.54 -5.10
CA GLN A 51 6.42 3.70 -4.29
C GLN A 51 5.61 4.94 -4.66
N ALA A 52 5.57 5.29 -5.95
CA ALA A 52 4.84 6.47 -6.41
C ALA A 52 3.34 6.38 -6.12
N LYS A 53 2.74 5.18 -6.15
CA LYS A 53 1.34 4.99 -5.75
C LYS A 53 1.17 5.08 -4.24
N ALA A 54 2.07 4.49 -3.46
CA ALA A 54 2.05 4.56 -2.00
C ALA A 54 2.14 6.01 -1.51
N ASP A 55 3.00 6.83 -2.13
CA ASP A 55 3.12 8.26 -1.87
C ASP A 55 1.79 8.98 -2.17
N LYS A 56 1.22 8.74 -3.35
CA LYS A 56 -0.10 9.30 -3.74
C LYS A 56 -1.24 8.88 -2.82
N LEU A 57 -1.12 7.72 -2.17
CA LEU A 57 -2.09 7.21 -1.21
C LEU A 57 -1.78 7.62 0.24
N GLY A 58 -0.70 8.37 0.50
CA GLY A 58 -0.28 8.76 1.84
C GLY A 58 0.11 7.57 2.73
N LEU A 59 0.60 6.48 2.14
CA LEU A 59 1.01 5.26 2.87
C LEU A 59 2.46 5.35 3.36
N THR A 60 3.25 6.27 2.79
CA THR A 60 4.67 6.48 3.11
C THR A 60 4.89 7.39 4.30
N ASP A 61 3.86 8.10 4.72
CA ASP A 61 3.85 8.81 5.99
C ASP A 61 3.92 7.79 7.12
N THR A 62 5.11 7.66 7.69
CA THR A 62 5.35 7.05 9.00
C THR A 62 4.74 7.94 10.09
N GLU A 63 3.46 8.27 9.98
CA GLU A 63 2.70 8.76 11.11
C GLU A 63 2.51 7.57 12.04
N ASN A 64 3.36 7.50 13.06
CA ASN A 64 3.22 6.56 14.17
C ASN A 64 1.78 6.67 14.68
N GLU A 65 1.02 5.57 14.70
CA GLU A 65 -0.32 5.57 15.27
C GLU A 65 -0.32 6.07 16.71
N GLU A 66 0.79 5.85 17.42
CA GLU A 66 1.07 6.40 18.74
C GLU A 66 1.03 7.93 18.78
N ILE A 67 1.54 8.63 17.76
CA ILE A 67 1.47 10.10 17.65
C ILE A 67 0.02 10.54 17.45
N LYS A 68 -0.76 9.83 16.62
CA LYS A 68 -2.19 10.14 16.39
C LYS A 68 -3.05 9.92 17.64
N ILE A 69 -2.79 8.85 18.37
CA ILE A 69 -3.44 8.55 19.64
C ILE A 69 -3.08 9.64 20.66
N ASN A 70 -1.80 10.00 20.77
CA ASN A 70 -1.34 11.05 21.67
C ASN A 70 -1.93 12.42 21.31
N GLU A 71 -1.95 12.82 20.04
CA GLU A 71 -2.60 14.06 19.62
C GLU A 71 -4.10 14.08 19.94
N LYS A 72 -4.79 12.96 19.73
CA LYS A 72 -6.22 12.83 20.03
C LYS A 72 -6.47 12.92 21.54
N ILE A 73 -5.63 12.28 22.35
CA ILE A 73 -5.67 12.37 23.81
C ILE A 73 -5.40 13.81 24.26
N LEU A 74 -4.37 14.47 23.74
CA LEU A 74 -4.01 15.85 24.09
C LEU A 74 -5.14 16.83 23.75
N LYS A 75 -5.72 16.76 22.56
CA LYS A 75 -6.88 17.59 22.18
C LYS A 75 -8.07 17.37 23.12
N ASN A 76 -8.29 16.14 23.55
CA ASN A 76 -9.40 15.82 24.45
C ASN A 76 -9.12 16.27 25.90
N LEU A 77 -7.88 16.17 26.38
CA LEU A 77 -7.46 16.59 27.73
C LEU A 77 -7.40 18.12 27.86
N TYR A 78 -6.94 18.81 26.82
CA TYR A 78 -6.74 20.26 26.84
C TYR A 78 -7.88 21.06 26.22
N ARG A 79 -8.89 20.42 25.60
CA ARG A 79 -10.03 21.06 24.89
C ARG A 79 -9.62 22.20 23.95
N ILE A 80 -8.48 22.03 23.30
CA ILE A 80 -7.97 22.90 22.23
C ILE A 80 -8.45 22.44 20.86
#